data_AF-X6DXX1-F1
#
_entry.id   AF-X6DXX1-F1
#
_cell.length_a   1.000
_cell.length_b   1.000
_cell.length_c   1.000
_cell.angle_alpha   90.00
_cell.angle_beta   90.00
_cell.angle_gamma   90.00
#
_symmetry.space_group_name_H-M   'P 1'
#
loop_
_entity.id
_entity.type
_entity.pdbx_description
1 polymer ?
#
loop_
_entity_poly.entity_id
_entity_poly.type
_entity_poly.pdbx_seq_one_letter_code
_entity_poly.pdbx_strand_id
1 'polypeptide(L)'
;MGGIADEHVEWAIVNRLKAMLDEPPPTPFNVTQTFALFSSVLLWTKNRAWVAGNRGARGNWEDLADHRAHDVREAMRGALITDAPWRLSLAPPQITLVDREDDLPPPDRRINLDFENMSQEAFFKWLRDALAHGDGRTIRPIHKRSARTKKTLLAGFRIEFAEANGSQRKLTLSLFHDDMRRIGGQLADLFCQALSSNNRYFEQDAATQVEERAA
;
A
#
# COMPACT_ATOMS: atom_id res chain seq x y z
N MET A 1 -22.06 27.18 -3.98
CA MET A 1 -20.71 26.81 -3.49
C MET A 1 -20.83 25.47 -2.79
N GLY A 2 -20.42 24.37 -3.44
CA GLY A 2 -20.30 23.07 -2.79
C GLY A 2 -18.99 23.06 -2.00
N GLY A 3 -19.07 23.08 -0.67
CA GLY A 3 -17.88 23.01 0.16
C GLY A 3 -17.19 21.66 0.00
N ILE A 4 -15.86 21.68 -0.16
CA ILE A 4 -15.04 20.48 -0.04
C ILE A 4 -15.00 20.16 1.47
N ALA A 5 -15.68 19.10 1.90
CA ALA A 5 -15.53 18.57 3.25
C ALA A 5 -14.15 17.91 3.38
N ASP A 6 -13.59 17.83 4.59
CA ASP A 6 -12.27 17.20 4.81
C ASP A 6 -12.21 15.76 4.27
N GLU A 7 -13.33 15.04 4.38
CA GLU A 7 -13.55 13.71 3.80
C GLU A 7 -13.32 13.69 2.27
N HIS A 8 -13.70 14.76 1.58
CA HIS A 8 -13.52 14.91 0.13
C HIS A 8 -12.05 15.11 -0.24
N VAL A 9 -11.27 15.79 0.61
CA VAL A 9 -9.84 15.99 0.40
C VAL A 9 -9.07 14.68 0.54
N GLU A 10 -9.40 13.88 1.56
CA GLU A 10 -8.72 12.62 1.86
C GLU A 10 -8.82 11.61 0.71
N TRP A 11 -10.04 11.33 0.23
CA TRP A 11 -10.20 10.37 -0.88
C TRP A 11 -9.60 10.91 -2.17
N ALA A 12 -9.69 12.21 -2.45
CA ALA A 12 -9.16 12.79 -3.68
C ALA A 12 -7.62 12.76 -3.73
N ILE A 13 -6.94 12.89 -2.59
CA ILE A 13 -5.49 12.68 -2.49
C ILE A 13 -5.16 11.22 -2.80
N VAL A 14 -5.81 10.27 -2.13
CA VAL A 14 -5.53 8.84 -2.32
C VAL A 14 -5.84 8.39 -3.75
N ASN A 15 -6.89 8.91 -4.37
CA ASN A 15 -7.24 8.63 -5.77
C ASN A 15 -6.16 9.13 -6.74
N ARG A 16 -5.61 10.33 -6.53
CA ARG A 16 -4.49 10.85 -7.35
C ARG A 16 -3.20 10.03 -7.15
N LEU A 17 -2.91 9.61 -5.92
CA LEU A 17 -1.78 8.71 -5.64
C LEU A 17 -1.93 7.37 -6.35
N LYS A 18 -3.15 6.82 -6.38
CA LYS A 18 -3.47 5.61 -7.13
C LYS A 18 -3.25 5.80 -8.63
N ALA A 19 -3.73 6.88 -9.21
CA ALA A 19 -3.52 7.16 -10.63
C ALA A 19 -2.02 7.16 -10.98
N MET A 20 -1.17 7.73 -10.11
CA MET A 20 0.29 7.70 -10.29
C MET A 20 0.93 6.32 -10.01
N LEU A 21 0.25 5.40 -9.32
CA LEU A 21 0.68 3.99 -9.19
C LEU A 21 0.29 3.17 -10.41
N ASP A 22 -0.90 3.42 -10.98
CA ASP A 22 -1.44 2.72 -12.14
C ASP A 22 -0.75 3.19 -13.43
N GLU A 23 -0.50 4.48 -13.54
CA GLU A 23 0.17 5.13 -14.67
C GLU A 23 1.32 5.99 -14.15
N PRO A 24 2.47 5.37 -13.78
CA PRO A 24 3.59 6.11 -13.25
C PRO A 24 4.14 7.10 -14.28
N PRO A 25 4.39 8.36 -13.88
CA PRO A 25 5.13 9.33 -14.68
C PRO A 25 6.41 8.73 -15.27
N PRO A 26 6.78 9.04 -16.51
CA PRO A 26 7.97 8.49 -17.14
C PRO A 26 9.23 8.98 -16.41
N THR A 27 9.81 8.11 -15.56
CA THR A 27 11.05 8.38 -14.82
C THR A 27 11.99 7.17 -14.83
N PRO A 28 13.31 7.35 -14.80
CA PRO A 28 14.25 6.25 -14.59
C PRO A 28 14.15 5.63 -13.17
N PHE A 29 13.42 6.26 -12.24
CA PHE A 29 13.33 5.88 -10.83
C PHE A 29 11.98 5.26 -10.43
N ASN A 30 11.36 4.48 -11.31
CA ASN A 30 10.01 3.95 -11.10
C ASN A 30 9.85 3.15 -9.80
N VAL A 31 10.87 2.40 -9.36
CA VAL A 31 10.78 1.58 -8.14
C VAL A 31 10.79 2.41 -6.86
N THR A 32 11.65 3.44 -6.78
CA THR A 32 11.66 4.34 -5.61
C THR A 32 10.40 5.20 -5.57
N GLN A 33 9.93 5.68 -6.72
CA GLN A 33 8.67 6.42 -6.82
C GLN A 33 7.48 5.54 -6.41
N THR A 34 7.41 4.30 -6.92
CA THR A 34 6.36 3.35 -6.54
C THR A 34 6.37 3.12 -5.04
N PHE A 35 7.55 2.93 -4.42
CA PHE A 35 7.64 2.76 -2.97
C PHE A 35 7.12 3.99 -2.21
N ALA A 36 7.47 5.20 -2.64
CA ALA A 36 7.01 6.44 -2.00
C ALA A 36 5.49 6.64 -2.12
N LEU A 37 4.93 6.37 -3.30
CA LEU A 37 3.48 6.44 -3.53
C LEU A 37 2.75 5.35 -2.72
N PHE A 38 3.24 4.12 -2.77
CA PHE A 38 2.72 2.99 -2.01
C PHE A 38 2.71 3.27 -0.50
N SER A 39 3.83 3.75 0.05
CA SER A 39 3.92 4.07 1.47
C SER A 39 2.95 5.19 1.85
N SER A 40 2.81 6.20 0.98
CA SER A 40 1.86 7.30 1.20
C SER A 40 0.42 6.79 1.24
N VAL A 41 0.02 5.97 0.26
CA VAL A 41 -1.30 5.32 0.25
C VAL A 41 -1.50 4.50 1.51
N LEU A 42 -0.55 3.63 1.90
CA LEU A 42 -0.68 2.82 3.10
C LEU A 42 -0.87 3.68 4.37
N LEU A 43 -0.10 4.74 4.53
CA LEU A 43 -0.16 5.59 5.73
C LEU A 43 -1.48 6.36 5.81
N TRP A 44 -1.97 6.91 4.69
CA TRP A 44 -3.27 7.57 4.60
C TRP A 44 -4.42 6.60 4.91
N THR A 45 -4.47 5.48 4.17
CA THR A 45 -5.54 4.50 4.27
C THR A 45 -5.61 3.87 5.67
N LYS A 46 -4.48 3.50 6.26
CA LYS A 46 -4.45 2.89 7.60
C LYS A 46 -4.83 3.88 8.68
N ASN A 47 -4.31 5.11 8.66
CA ASN A 47 -4.61 6.06 9.74
C ASN A 47 -6.11 6.33 9.85
N ARG A 48 -6.84 6.51 8.74
CA ARG A 48 -8.29 6.70 8.78
C ARG A 48 -9.05 5.40 9.09
N ALA A 49 -8.67 4.26 8.49
CA ALA A 49 -9.33 2.98 8.73
C ALA A 49 -9.15 2.41 10.16
N TRP A 50 -8.04 2.73 10.85
CA TRP A 50 -7.71 2.17 12.17
C TRP A 50 -7.69 3.18 13.33
N VAL A 51 -7.42 4.47 13.11
CA VAL A 51 -7.36 5.45 14.21
C VAL A 51 -8.75 6.01 14.49
N ALA A 52 -9.54 6.24 13.45
CA ALA A 52 -10.87 6.83 13.59
C ALA A 52 -11.89 5.78 14.09
N GLY A 53 -11.90 4.58 13.49
CA GLY A 53 -12.69 3.42 13.98
C GLY A 53 -12.23 2.78 15.31
N ASN A 54 -11.25 3.36 16.01
CA ASN A 54 -10.83 2.94 17.36
C ASN A 54 -11.20 3.97 18.45
N ARG A 55 -11.70 5.17 18.10
CA ARG A 55 -12.19 6.12 19.10
C ARG A 55 -13.61 5.75 19.52
N GLY A 56 -13.72 4.99 20.60
CA GLY A 56 -15.02 4.60 21.17
C GLY A 56 -15.51 3.23 20.70
N ALA A 57 -16.59 2.75 21.33
CA ALA A 57 -17.22 1.49 20.98
C ALA A 57 -18.07 1.64 19.71
N ARG A 58 -18.21 0.57 18.92
CA ARG A 58 -19.14 0.49 17.78
C ARG A 58 -20.53 0.94 18.24
N GLY A 59 -21.07 1.99 17.62
CA GLY A 59 -22.33 2.64 18.02
C GLY A 59 -22.18 4.01 18.69
N ASN A 60 -20.96 4.37 19.12
CA ASN A 60 -20.63 5.71 19.66
C ASN A 60 -19.89 6.58 18.63
N TRP A 61 -19.70 6.11 17.40
CA TRP A 61 -19.09 6.91 16.34
C TRP A 61 -20.14 7.82 15.71
N GLU A 62 -19.89 9.13 15.79
CA GLU A 62 -20.74 10.16 15.19
C GLU A 62 -20.52 10.26 13.67
N ASP A 63 -19.30 9.95 13.19
CA ASP A 63 -18.92 10.01 11.79
C ASP A 63 -19.23 8.69 11.06
N LEU A 64 -20.01 8.76 9.97
CA LEU A 64 -20.33 7.62 9.11
C LEU A 64 -19.06 7.04 8.46
N ALA A 65 -18.04 7.86 8.21
CA ALA A 65 -16.75 7.40 7.71
C ALA A 65 -16.06 6.44 8.70
N ASP A 66 -16.23 6.65 10.01
CA ASP A 66 -15.62 5.81 11.05
C ASP A 66 -16.27 4.42 11.12
N HIS A 67 -17.60 4.36 10.91
CA HIS A 67 -18.31 3.08 10.77
C HIS A 67 -17.81 2.29 9.55
N ARG A 68 -17.65 2.95 8.40
CA ARG A 68 -17.19 2.30 7.16
C ARG A 68 -15.72 1.87 7.24
N ALA A 69 -14.88 2.70 7.84
CA ALA A 69 -13.50 2.36 8.19
C ALA A 69 -13.43 1.08 9.03
N HIS A 70 -14.29 0.97 10.04
CA HIS A 70 -14.39 -0.22 10.86
C HIS A 70 -14.86 -1.44 10.06
N ASP A 71 -15.91 -1.31 9.24
CA ASP A 71 -16.42 -2.43 8.43
C ASP A 71 -15.38 -2.96 7.43
N VAL A 72 -14.59 -2.07 6.81
CA VAL A 72 -13.44 -2.45 5.98
C VAL A 72 -12.43 -3.27 6.76
N ARG A 73 -12.11 -2.87 7.99
CA ARG A 73 -11.19 -3.60 8.86
C ARG A 73 -11.72 -4.98 9.23
N GLU A 74 -12.99 -5.07 9.60
CA GLU A 74 -13.62 -6.36 9.95
C GLU A 74 -13.64 -7.30 8.74
N ALA A 75 -13.88 -6.80 7.53
CA ALA A 75 -13.79 -7.59 6.30
C ALA A 75 -12.38 -8.17 6.05
N MET A 76 -11.33 -7.48 6.48
CA MET A 76 -9.94 -7.94 6.35
C MET A 76 -9.51 -8.97 7.41
N ARG A 77 -10.26 -9.16 8.50
CA ARG A 77 -9.85 -10.09 9.58
C ARG A 77 -9.88 -11.56 9.14
N GLY A 78 -10.83 -11.91 8.27
CA GLY A 78 -11.16 -13.30 7.95
C GLY A 78 -10.35 -13.93 6.82
N ALA A 79 -9.54 -13.16 6.09
CA ALA A 79 -8.81 -13.62 4.91
C ALA A 79 -7.31 -13.39 5.05
N LEU A 80 -6.51 -14.21 4.37
CA LEU A 80 -5.04 -14.11 4.41
C LEU A 80 -4.54 -13.03 3.45
N ILE A 81 -3.37 -12.47 3.75
CA ILE A 81 -2.73 -11.51 2.84
C ILE A 81 -2.23 -12.15 1.53
N THR A 82 -2.07 -13.46 1.53
CA THR A 82 -1.73 -14.28 0.36
C THR A 82 -2.94 -14.56 -0.54
N ASP A 83 -4.16 -14.34 -0.05
CA ASP A 83 -5.39 -14.51 -0.83
C ASP A 83 -5.66 -13.30 -1.75
N ALA A 84 -6.61 -13.49 -2.68
CA ALA A 84 -7.16 -12.39 -3.46
C ALA A 84 -7.84 -11.34 -2.56
N PRO A 85 -7.80 -10.03 -2.91
CA PRO A 85 -7.15 -9.46 -4.11
C PRO A 85 -5.65 -9.16 -3.93
N TRP A 86 -5.12 -9.23 -2.70
CA TRP A 86 -3.78 -8.75 -2.35
C TRP A 86 -2.66 -9.62 -2.94
N ARG A 87 -2.79 -10.94 -2.80
CA ARG A 87 -1.87 -11.95 -3.33
C ARG A 87 -0.42 -11.62 -3.02
N LEU A 88 -0.07 -11.44 -1.74
CA LEU A 88 1.34 -11.18 -1.36
C LEU A 88 2.24 -12.29 -1.93
N SER A 89 3.28 -11.89 -2.67
CA SER A 89 4.17 -12.83 -3.33
C SER A 89 4.91 -13.70 -2.32
N LEU A 90 4.81 -15.02 -2.46
CA LEU A 90 5.60 -16.01 -1.71
C LEU A 90 6.84 -16.49 -2.50
N ALA A 91 6.99 -16.03 -3.73
CA ALA A 91 8.16 -16.25 -4.58
C ALA A 91 8.62 -14.92 -5.20
N PRO A 92 9.94 -14.71 -5.37
CA PRO A 92 10.45 -13.55 -6.07
C PRO A 92 9.88 -13.51 -7.50
N PRO A 93 9.43 -12.33 -7.97
CA PRO A 93 8.93 -12.22 -9.33
C PRO A 93 10.07 -12.44 -10.33
N GLN A 94 9.70 -13.03 -11.47
CA GLN A 94 10.55 -13.08 -12.65
C GLN A 94 10.58 -11.69 -13.29
N ILE A 95 11.76 -11.11 -13.40
CA ILE A 95 11.96 -9.78 -13.99
C ILE A 95 12.67 -10.01 -15.32
N THR A 96 11.95 -9.85 -16.44
CA THR A 96 12.42 -10.14 -17.81
C THR A 96 13.75 -9.48 -18.17
N LEU A 97 14.05 -8.30 -17.60
CA LEU A 97 15.31 -7.59 -17.82
C LEU A 97 16.51 -8.18 -17.06
N VAL A 98 16.23 -9.02 -16.07
CA VAL A 98 17.20 -9.54 -15.11
C VAL A 98 17.39 -11.02 -15.24
N ASP A 99 16.29 -11.76 -15.25
CA ASP A 99 16.25 -13.20 -15.20
C ASP A 99 16.32 -13.75 -16.64
N ARG A 100 17.25 -14.67 -16.93
CA ARG A 100 17.30 -15.36 -18.23
C ARG A 100 16.14 -16.35 -18.31
N GLU A 101 15.56 -16.56 -19.49
CA GLU A 101 14.54 -17.60 -19.70
C GLU A 101 15.05 -19.00 -19.32
N ASP A 102 16.35 -19.27 -19.49
CA ASP A 102 16.98 -20.55 -19.16
C ASP A 102 17.47 -20.67 -17.71
N ASP A 103 17.49 -19.58 -16.93
CA ASP A 103 17.83 -19.64 -15.50
C ASP A 103 16.57 -20.02 -14.72
N LEU A 104 16.26 -21.32 -14.69
CA LEU A 104 15.29 -21.88 -13.75
C LEU A 104 15.64 -21.35 -12.35
N PRO A 105 14.74 -20.62 -11.66
CA PRO A 105 15.03 -20.14 -10.33
C PRO A 105 15.34 -21.36 -9.44
N PRO A 106 16.36 -21.28 -8.56
CA PRO A 106 16.62 -22.35 -7.61
C PRO A 106 15.32 -22.71 -6.88
N PRO A 107 14.99 -24.00 -6.73
CA PRO A 107 13.64 -24.46 -6.35
C PRO A 107 13.20 -24.11 -4.93
N ASP A 108 13.89 -23.24 -4.20
CA ASP A 108 13.57 -22.90 -2.82
C ASP A 108 13.94 -21.45 -2.43
N ARG A 109 13.64 -20.49 -3.30
CA ARG A 109 13.74 -19.06 -2.94
C ARG A 109 12.41 -18.50 -2.48
N ARG A 110 11.71 -19.19 -1.58
CA ARG A 110 10.46 -18.65 -1.03
C ARG A 110 10.76 -17.35 -0.27
N ILE A 111 9.88 -16.36 -0.40
CA ILE A 111 9.95 -15.08 0.30
C ILE A 111 8.67 -14.89 1.12
N ASN A 112 8.70 -13.94 2.05
CA ASN A 112 7.52 -13.50 2.79
C ASN A 112 6.82 -14.62 3.59
N LEU A 113 7.55 -15.69 3.95
CA LEU A 113 7.02 -16.82 4.72
C LEU A 113 6.49 -16.41 6.10
N ASP A 114 7.06 -15.37 6.70
CA ASP A 114 6.57 -14.77 7.95
C ASP A 114 5.09 -14.33 7.88
N PHE A 115 4.57 -14.12 6.67
CA PHE A 115 3.23 -13.59 6.42
C PHE A 115 2.29 -14.61 5.76
N GLU A 116 2.75 -15.84 5.48
CA GLU A 116 1.98 -16.84 4.72
C GLU A 116 0.60 -17.12 5.34
N ASN A 117 0.54 -17.16 6.67
CA ASN A 117 -0.68 -17.40 7.45
C ASN A 117 -1.17 -16.13 8.17
N MET A 118 -0.69 -14.95 7.79
CA MET A 118 -1.10 -13.70 8.43
C MET A 118 -2.37 -13.15 7.78
N SER A 119 -3.34 -12.72 8.61
CA SER A 119 -4.53 -12.04 8.14
C SER A 119 -4.19 -10.69 7.48
N GLN A 120 -5.05 -10.24 6.58
CA GLN A 120 -4.88 -8.95 5.90
C GLN A 120 -4.82 -7.80 6.90
N GLU A 121 -5.69 -7.82 7.92
CA GLU A 121 -5.70 -6.84 9.01
C GLU A 121 -4.34 -6.78 9.72
N ALA A 122 -3.84 -7.93 10.18
CA ALA A 122 -2.59 -8.00 10.93
C ALA A 122 -1.40 -7.56 10.08
N PHE A 123 -1.38 -7.96 8.81
CA PHE A 123 -0.35 -7.57 7.86
C PHE A 123 -0.29 -6.06 7.65
N PHE A 124 -1.42 -5.42 7.33
CA PHE A 124 -1.43 -3.97 7.09
C PHE A 124 -1.16 -3.16 8.35
N LYS A 125 -1.60 -3.64 9.52
CA LYS A 125 -1.20 -3.07 10.79
C LYS A 125 0.32 -3.13 10.97
N TRP A 126 0.91 -4.32 10.82
CA TRP A 126 2.36 -4.54 10.95
C TRP A 126 3.14 -3.66 9.97
N LEU A 127 2.75 -3.65 8.70
CA LEU A 127 3.46 -2.90 7.66
C LEU A 127 3.39 -1.39 7.90
N ARG A 128 2.24 -0.86 8.32
CA ARG A 128 2.17 0.54 8.71
C ARG A 128 3.07 0.82 9.89
N ASP A 129 3.04 0.00 10.93
CA ASP A 129 3.86 0.23 12.12
C ASP A 129 5.36 0.20 11.74
N ALA A 130 5.76 -0.69 10.83
CA ALA A 130 7.10 -0.74 10.27
C ALA A 130 7.48 0.53 9.48
N LEU A 131 6.58 1.11 8.68
CA LEU A 131 6.87 2.31 7.88
C LEU A 131 6.73 3.63 8.67
N ALA A 132 5.85 3.69 9.68
CA ALA A 132 5.56 4.92 10.41
C ALA A 132 6.39 5.07 11.70
N HIS A 133 6.68 3.95 12.39
CA HIS A 133 7.38 3.93 13.68
C HIS A 133 8.71 3.18 13.62
N GLY A 134 8.97 2.47 12.52
CA GLY A 134 10.23 1.80 12.31
C GLY A 134 11.38 2.75 12.10
N ASP A 135 12.57 2.26 12.40
CA ASP A 135 13.81 2.90 12.03
C ASP A 135 13.99 2.75 10.51
N GLY A 136 14.06 3.87 9.77
CA GLY A 136 14.25 3.84 8.31
C GLY A 136 15.47 3.03 7.85
N ARG A 137 16.45 2.78 8.73
CA ARG A 137 17.61 1.90 8.46
C ARG A 137 17.23 0.41 8.35
N THR A 138 16.01 0.01 8.72
CA THR A 138 15.51 -1.36 8.52
C THR A 138 14.88 -1.57 7.14
N ILE A 139 14.73 -0.49 6.36
CA ILE A 139 14.30 -0.55 4.96
C ILE A 139 15.54 -0.59 4.08
N ARG A 140 15.73 -1.69 3.33
CA ARG A 140 16.91 -1.93 2.50
C ARG A 140 16.53 -2.16 1.04
N PRO A 141 17.28 -1.62 0.07
CA PRO A 141 16.99 -1.86 -1.33
C PRO A 141 17.26 -3.33 -1.70
N ILE A 142 16.38 -3.91 -2.51
CA ILE A 142 16.60 -5.21 -3.15
C ILE A 142 17.18 -4.96 -4.53
N HIS A 143 18.47 -5.26 -4.67
CA HIS A 143 19.18 -5.15 -5.94
C HIS A 143 19.16 -6.49 -6.68
N LYS A 144 18.90 -6.47 -7.99
CA LYS A 144 19.11 -7.60 -8.88
C LYS A 144 20.09 -7.23 -10.00
N ARG A 145 21.00 -8.14 -10.35
CA ARG A 145 21.96 -7.91 -11.45
C ARG A 145 21.35 -8.35 -12.77
N SER A 146 21.26 -7.44 -13.73
CA SER A 146 20.71 -7.75 -15.05
C SER A 146 21.61 -8.72 -15.79
N ALA A 147 21.09 -9.89 -16.18
CA ALA A 147 21.86 -10.84 -16.98
C ALA A 147 22.23 -10.28 -18.37
N ARG A 148 21.32 -9.46 -18.95
CA ARG A 148 21.46 -8.82 -20.26
C ARG A 148 22.45 -7.65 -20.27
N THR A 149 22.28 -6.71 -19.33
CA THR A 149 23.06 -5.45 -19.35
C THR A 149 24.24 -5.44 -18.38
N LYS A 150 24.36 -6.48 -17.53
CA LYS A 150 25.31 -6.58 -16.40
C LYS A 150 25.20 -5.48 -15.34
N LYS A 151 24.29 -4.51 -15.52
CA LYS A 151 23.99 -3.44 -14.57
C LYS A 151 23.19 -3.97 -13.38
N THR A 152 23.37 -3.35 -12.23
CA THR A 152 22.54 -3.59 -11.04
C THR A 152 21.27 -2.74 -11.14
N LEU A 153 20.11 -3.38 -11.00
CA LEU A 153 18.80 -2.74 -11.00
C LEU A 153 18.20 -2.81 -9.60
N LEU A 154 17.48 -1.76 -9.21
CA LEU A 154 16.63 -1.78 -8.03
C LEU A 154 15.33 -2.51 -8.39
N ALA A 155 15.00 -3.57 -7.66
CA ALA A 155 13.82 -4.41 -7.92
C ALA A 155 12.71 -4.21 -6.88
N GLY A 156 13.05 -3.70 -5.70
CA GLY A 156 12.12 -3.53 -4.60
C GLY A 156 12.80 -3.14 -3.30
N PHE A 157 12.12 -3.36 -2.19
CA PHE A 157 12.59 -3.05 -0.84
C PHE A 157 12.33 -4.21 0.11
N ARG A 158 13.30 -4.44 1.00
CA ARG A 158 13.17 -5.32 2.15
C ARG A 158 12.90 -4.47 3.38
N ILE A 159 11.93 -4.89 4.18
CA ILE A 159 11.53 -4.23 5.42
C ILE A 159 11.65 -5.24 6.55
N GLU A 160 12.41 -4.91 7.57
CA GLU A 160 12.51 -5.69 8.80
C GLU A 160 11.91 -4.91 9.97
N PHE A 161 11.01 -5.54 10.70
CA PHE A 161 10.37 -4.91 11.86
C PHE A 161 9.91 -5.95 12.87
N ALA A 162 9.82 -5.55 14.14
CA ALA A 162 9.34 -6.44 15.20
C ALA A 162 7.93 -6.94 14.89
N GLU A 163 7.66 -8.20 15.19
CA GLU A 163 6.33 -8.81 15.00
C GLU A 163 5.22 -8.06 15.78
N ALA A 164 5.55 -7.65 17.01
CA ALA A 164 4.70 -6.86 17.88
C ALA A 164 5.55 -5.93 18.76
N ASN A 165 4.90 -4.97 19.43
CA ASN A 165 5.60 -4.08 20.35
C ASN A 165 6.28 -4.88 21.48
N GLY A 166 7.58 -4.65 21.67
CA GLY A 166 8.40 -5.40 22.63
C GLY A 166 8.82 -6.80 22.20
N SER A 167 8.40 -7.29 21.02
CA SER A 167 8.84 -8.59 20.50
C SER A 167 10.30 -8.54 20.06
N GLN A 168 11.05 -9.59 20.41
CA GLN A 168 12.41 -9.82 19.89
C GLN A 168 12.40 -10.46 18.50
N ARG A 169 11.29 -11.10 18.11
CA ARG A 169 11.13 -11.69 16.77
C ARG A 169 10.92 -10.57 15.76
N LYS A 170 11.76 -10.54 14.72
CA LYS A 170 11.60 -9.67 13.56
C LYS A 170 10.97 -10.45 12.42
N LEU A 171 10.02 -9.82 11.73
CA LEU A 171 9.47 -10.33 10.48
C LEU A 171 10.20 -9.64 9.31
N THR A 172 10.39 -10.36 8.21
CA THR A 172 11.08 -9.86 7.03
C THR A 172 10.16 -9.85 5.82
N LEU A 173 9.80 -8.65 5.36
CA LEU A 173 9.00 -8.44 4.16
C LEU A 173 9.88 -8.05 2.98
N SER A 174 9.73 -8.71 1.85
CA SER A 174 10.27 -8.32 0.55
C SER A 174 9.12 -7.85 -0.33
N LEU A 175 9.10 -6.56 -0.64
CA LEU A 175 8.15 -5.92 -1.56
C LEU A 175 8.82 -5.60 -2.88
N PHE A 176 8.41 -6.29 -3.93
CA PHE A 176 8.83 -5.96 -5.29
C PHE A 176 7.90 -4.90 -5.89
N HIS A 177 8.38 -4.28 -6.97
CA HIS A 177 7.62 -3.25 -7.71
C HIS A 177 6.14 -3.63 -7.95
N ASP A 178 5.89 -4.84 -8.42
CA ASP A 178 4.52 -5.27 -8.77
C ASP A 178 3.67 -5.56 -7.54
N ASP A 179 4.27 -6.00 -6.43
CA ASP A 179 3.55 -6.11 -5.14
C ASP A 179 3.12 -4.73 -4.65
N MET A 180 4.02 -3.74 -4.69
CA MET A 180 3.72 -2.38 -4.25
C MET A 180 2.62 -1.74 -5.09
N ARG A 181 2.66 -1.90 -6.42
CA ARG A 181 1.60 -1.40 -7.31
C ARG A 181 0.26 -2.10 -7.04
N ARG A 182 0.25 -3.43 -7.00
CA ARG A 182 -0.98 -4.21 -6.78
C ARG A 182 -1.59 -3.91 -5.42
N ILE A 183 -0.83 -4.07 -4.34
CA ILE A 183 -1.32 -3.88 -2.98
C ILE A 183 -1.70 -2.41 -2.75
N GLY A 184 -0.89 -1.47 -3.23
CA GLY A 184 -1.17 -0.03 -3.12
C GLY A 184 -2.45 0.37 -3.87
N GLY A 185 -2.61 -0.08 -5.11
CA GLY A 185 -3.81 0.18 -5.90
C GLY A 185 -5.08 -0.37 -5.24
N GLN A 186 -5.02 -1.61 -4.76
CA GLN A 186 -6.15 -2.25 -4.05
C GLN A 186 -6.49 -1.53 -2.74
N LEU A 187 -5.49 -1.09 -1.97
CA LEU A 187 -5.71 -0.31 -0.76
C LEU A 187 -6.40 1.02 -1.08
N ALA A 188 -5.95 1.71 -2.13
CA ALA A 188 -6.53 2.96 -2.54
C ALA A 188 -7.97 2.79 -3.04
N ASP A 189 -8.26 1.76 -3.83
CA ASP A 189 -9.64 1.46 -4.27
C ASP A 189 -10.56 1.21 -3.10
N LEU A 190 -10.14 0.34 -2.17
CA LEU A 190 -10.92 0.01 -0.98
C LEU A 190 -11.19 1.25 -0.13
N PHE A 191 -10.19 2.11 0.06
CA PHE A 191 -10.32 3.35 0.81
C PHE A 191 -11.26 4.35 0.14
N CYS A 192 -11.08 4.60 -1.16
CA CYS A 192 -11.91 5.52 -1.91
C CYS A 192 -13.37 5.04 -1.99
N GLN A 193 -13.60 3.73 -2.16
CA GLN A 193 -14.95 3.15 -2.14
C GLN A 193 -15.62 3.31 -0.78
N ALA A 194 -14.88 3.08 0.31
CA ALA A 194 -15.40 3.23 1.66
C ALA A 194 -15.78 4.69 1.98
N LEU A 195 -14.97 5.67 1.59
CA LEU A 195 -15.23 7.08 1.96
C LEU A 195 -16.16 7.81 0.99
N SER A 196 -16.07 7.58 -0.32
CA SER A 196 -16.81 8.39 -1.31
C SER A 196 -18.31 8.10 -1.41
N SER A 197 -18.83 7.07 -0.75
CA SER A 197 -20.25 6.65 -0.80
C SER A 197 -20.84 6.31 -2.18
N ASN A 198 -20.11 6.46 -3.31
CA ASN A 198 -20.37 5.88 -4.65
C ASN A 198 -19.53 6.56 -5.76
N ASN A 199 -18.80 5.75 -6.55
CA ASN A 199 -18.43 5.80 -7.98
C ASN A 199 -18.28 7.10 -8.82
N ARG A 200 -18.37 8.33 -8.31
CA ARG A 200 -18.18 9.54 -9.14
C ARG A 200 -16.72 10.02 -9.13
N TYR A 201 -15.89 9.22 -9.77
CA TYR A 201 -14.42 9.21 -9.72
C TYR A 201 -13.67 10.44 -10.27
N PHE A 202 -14.33 11.46 -10.81
CA PHE A 202 -13.65 12.59 -11.46
C PHE A 202 -14.53 13.83 -11.65
N GLU A 203 -15.81 13.62 -11.92
CA GLU A 203 -16.75 14.68 -12.29
C GLU A 203 -16.95 15.74 -11.20
N GLN A 204 -16.82 15.37 -9.93
CA GLN A 204 -16.95 16.33 -8.82
C GLN A 204 -15.68 17.16 -8.61
N ASP A 205 -14.50 16.58 -8.81
CA ASP A 205 -13.20 17.25 -8.63
C ASP A 205 -12.90 18.20 -9.81
N ALA A 206 -13.29 17.82 -11.04
CA ALA A 206 -13.20 18.67 -12.22
C ALA A 206 -14.22 19.83 -12.23
N ALA A 207 -15.35 19.70 -11.52
CA ALA A 207 -16.35 20.75 -11.40
C ALA A 207 -15.99 21.85 -10.38
N THR A 208 -14.97 21.62 -9.54
CA THR A 208 -14.46 22.58 -8.56
C THR A 208 -13.14 23.21 -9.01
N GLN A 209 -13.12 23.83 -10.19
CA GLN A 209 -12.12 24.86 -10.44
C GLN A 209 -12.43 26.06 -9.54
N VAL A 210 -11.59 26.31 -8.54
CA VAL A 210 -11.64 27.54 -7.76
C VAL A 210 -11.02 28.62 -8.65
N GLU A 211 -11.83 29.56 -9.15
CA GLU A 211 -11.31 30.79 -9.74
C GLU A 211 -10.48 31.53 -8.70
N GLU A 212 -9.18 31.65 -8.94
CA GLU A 212 -8.29 32.47 -8.15
C GLU A 212 -8.69 33.94 -8.38
N ARG A 213 -9.29 34.58 -7.37
CA ARG A 213 -9.54 36.01 -7.44
C ARG A 213 -8.20 36.72 -7.33
N ALA A 214 -7.77 37.30 -8.45
CA ALA A 214 -6.64 38.23 -8.48
C ALA A 214 -6.86 39.34 -7.43
N ALA A 215 -5.84 39.56 -6.61
CA ALA A 215 -5.76 40.66 -5.64
C ALA A 215 -5.50 41.99 -6.32
#